data_AF-A0A1S4EE41-F1
#
_entry.id   AF-A0A1S4EE41-F1
#
_cell.length_a   1.000
_cell.length_b   1.000
_cell.length_c   1.000
_cell.angle_alpha   90.00
_cell.angle_beta   90.00
_cell.angle_gamma   90.00
#
_symmetry.space_group_name_H-M   'P 1'
#
loop_
_entity.id
_entity.type
_entity.pdbx_description
1 polymer ?
#
loop_
_entity_poly.entity_id
_entity_poly.type
_entity_poly.pdbx_seq_one_letter_code
_entity_poly.pdbx_strand_id
1 'polypeptide(L)'
;MLAVWGQFMDHDVTATALTKGNNGSTITCCGVQKDQQHPACYPVELKSGDDYYHKYNMTCMEFIRSSPAPSCTLGPREQLNQVSSYLDASVVYGNTEELANRLRTFQKGELKMFITPDGRELLPVSTDPLDGCNEKQQNAQGRYCFMSGDARANENTHLTSMHLLLARQHNTLARQLATLNPDWD
;
A
#
# COMPACT_ATOMS: atom_id res chain seq x y z
N MET A 1 3.54 -4.50 19.63
CA MET A 1 4.19 -5.22 18.52
C MET A 1 3.33 -6.32 17.91
N LEU A 2 2.66 -7.20 18.66
CA LEU A 2 1.88 -8.32 18.11
C LEU A 2 0.89 -7.91 16.99
N ALA A 3 0.06 -6.89 17.22
CA ALA A 3 -0.92 -6.42 16.23
C ALA A 3 -0.26 -5.89 14.95
N VAL A 4 0.84 -5.15 15.09
CA VAL A 4 1.57 -4.55 13.96
C VAL A 4 2.27 -5.63 13.13
N TRP A 5 2.84 -6.64 13.78
CA TRP A 5 3.40 -7.80 13.08
C TRP A 5 2.31 -8.57 12.33
N GLY A 6 1.14 -8.76 12.94
CA GLY A 6 -0.01 -9.36 12.27
C GLY A 6 -0.40 -8.62 10.98
N GLN A 7 -0.48 -7.29 11.04
CA GLN A 7 -0.75 -6.46 9.86
C GLN A 7 0.36 -6.56 8.81
N PHE A 8 1.63 -6.50 9.23
CA PHE A 8 2.77 -6.62 8.32
C PHE A 8 2.78 -7.98 7.59
N MET A 9 2.44 -9.06 8.30
CA MET A 9 2.33 -10.40 7.70
C MET A 9 1.11 -10.55 6.79
N ASP A 10 -0.04 -9.96 7.12
CA ASP A 10 -1.20 -9.89 6.21
C ASP A 10 -0.80 -9.27 4.87
N HIS A 11 -0.03 -8.19 4.91
CA HIS A 11 0.38 -7.50 3.69
C HIS A 11 1.32 -8.31 2.79
N ASP A 12 1.94 -9.37 3.32
CA ASP A 12 2.80 -10.27 2.55
C ASP A 12 2.00 -11.32 1.77
N VAL A 13 0.78 -11.65 2.20
CA VAL A 13 0.00 -12.75 1.64
C VAL A 13 -1.32 -12.34 1.00
N THR A 14 -1.85 -11.17 1.36
CA THR A 14 -3.19 -10.73 0.94
C THR A 14 -3.24 -9.24 0.61
N ALA A 15 -3.74 -8.94 -0.59
CA ALA A 15 -4.07 -7.60 -1.06
C ALA A 15 -5.24 -7.69 -2.04
N THR A 16 -6.46 -7.47 -1.55
CA THR A 16 -7.65 -7.58 -2.41
C THR A 16 -7.78 -6.36 -3.33
N ALA A 17 -7.80 -6.59 -4.64
CA ALA A 17 -7.95 -5.52 -5.62
C ALA A 17 -9.27 -4.74 -5.41
N LEU A 18 -9.22 -3.41 -5.56
CA LEU A 18 -10.41 -2.55 -5.54
C LEU A 18 -10.78 -2.12 -6.96
N THR A 19 -12.08 -2.00 -7.23
CA THR A 19 -12.54 -1.36 -8.46
C THR A 19 -12.18 0.13 -8.42
N LYS A 20 -11.56 0.63 -9.48
CA LYS A 20 -11.18 2.03 -9.65
C LYS A 20 -12.01 2.66 -10.77
N GLY A 21 -12.19 3.98 -10.70
CA GLY A 21 -12.82 4.78 -11.73
C GLY A 21 -11.89 5.04 -12.91
N ASN A 22 -12.30 5.95 -13.80
CA ASN A 22 -11.50 6.33 -14.96
C ASN A 22 -10.10 6.80 -14.53
N ASN A 23 -9.06 6.34 -15.24
CA ASN A 23 -7.65 6.64 -14.98
C ASN A 23 -7.19 6.36 -13.53
N GLY A 24 -7.76 5.36 -12.86
CA GLY A 24 -7.35 4.95 -11.51
C GLY A 24 -7.93 5.82 -10.39
N SER A 25 -8.84 6.74 -10.70
CA SER A 25 -9.51 7.60 -9.71
C SER A 25 -10.33 6.79 -8.70
N THR A 26 -10.55 7.37 -7.52
CA THR A 26 -11.45 6.82 -6.50
C THR A 26 -12.91 6.99 -6.93
N ILE A 27 -13.75 6.00 -6.62
CA ILE A 27 -15.19 6.03 -6.91
C ILE A 27 -15.91 6.61 -5.69
N THR A 28 -16.74 7.62 -5.88
CA THR A 28 -17.62 8.17 -4.84
C THR A 28 -18.95 7.40 -4.84
N CYS A 29 -19.33 6.88 -3.67
CA CYS A 29 -20.54 6.09 -3.47
C CYS A 29 -21.57 6.78 -2.58
N CYS A 30 -21.16 7.71 -1.71
CA CYS A 30 -22.08 8.52 -0.92
C CYS A 30 -22.53 9.78 -1.65
N GLY A 31 -23.77 10.22 -1.41
CA GLY A 31 -24.30 11.47 -2.00
C GLY A 31 -24.56 11.41 -3.51
N VAL A 32 -24.46 10.23 -4.12
CA VAL A 32 -24.76 9.98 -5.54
C VAL A 32 -26.18 9.40 -5.66
N GLN A 33 -26.93 9.85 -6.66
CA GLN A 33 -28.26 9.27 -6.94
C GLN A 33 -28.14 7.81 -7.37
N LYS A 34 -29.11 6.96 -6.99
CA LYS A 34 -29.04 5.50 -7.20
C LYS A 34 -28.87 5.10 -8.67
N ASP A 35 -29.44 5.86 -9.59
CA ASP A 35 -29.35 5.65 -11.04
C ASP A 35 -27.99 6.07 -11.63
N GLN A 36 -27.26 6.94 -10.95
CA GLN A 36 -25.93 7.43 -11.35
C GLN A 36 -24.80 6.73 -10.58
N GLN A 37 -25.15 5.88 -9.63
CA GLN A 37 -24.19 5.23 -8.76
C GLN A 37 -23.42 4.16 -9.53
N HIS A 38 -22.10 4.15 -9.36
CA HIS A 38 -21.26 3.15 -10.01
C HIS A 38 -21.65 1.72 -9.55
N PRO A 39 -21.72 0.70 -10.44
CA PRO A 39 -22.17 -0.65 -10.07
C PRO A 39 -21.35 -1.35 -8.98
N ALA A 40 -20.11 -0.90 -8.76
CA ALA A 40 -19.25 -1.40 -7.68
C ALA A 40 -19.52 -0.78 -6.31
N CYS A 41 -20.35 0.26 -6.22
CA CYS A 41 -20.67 0.89 -4.94
C CYS A 41 -21.52 -0.02 -4.07
N TYR A 42 -21.17 -0.06 -2.78
CA TYR A 42 -21.97 -0.73 -1.77
C TYR A 42 -21.84 0.03 -0.44
N PRO A 43 -22.25 1.31 -0.40
CA PRO A 43 -22.03 2.18 0.74
C PRO A 43 -22.68 1.63 2.01
N VAL A 44 -22.07 1.91 3.15
CA VAL A 44 -22.67 1.58 4.45
C VAL A 44 -23.62 2.71 4.84
N GLU A 45 -24.92 2.42 4.80
CA GLU A 45 -25.95 3.37 5.22
C GLU A 45 -25.93 3.57 6.74
N LEU A 46 -25.82 4.83 7.18
CA LEU A 46 -25.84 5.21 8.59
C LEU A 46 -27.26 5.60 8.98
N LYS A 47 -27.83 4.89 9.96
CA LYS A 47 -29.19 5.14 10.43
C LYS A 47 -29.22 6.32 11.41
N SER A 48 -30.38 6.96 11.54
CA SER A 48 -30.61 8.13 12.40
C SER A 48 -30.39 7.93 13.90
N GLY A 49 -30.16 6.69 14.36
CA GLY A 49 -29.87 6.35 15.76
C GLY A 49 -28.38 6.19 16.08
N ASP A 50 -27.48 6.54 15.15
CA ASP A 50 -26.04 6.51 15.42
C ASP A 50 -25.58 7.82 16.08
N ASP A 51 -25.33 7.77 17.40
CA ASP A 51 -24.95 8.94 18.21
C ASP A 51 -23.63 9.57 17.75
N TYR A 52 -22.70 8.80 17.18
CA TYR A 52 -21.40 9.30 16.78
C TYR A 52 -21.46 10.02 15.43
N TYR A 53 -22.06 9.40 14.41
CA TYR A 53 -22.05 9.94 13.06
C TYR A 53 -23.14 10.99 12.81
N HIS A 54 -24.24 10.95 13.55
CA HIS A 54 -25.30 11.95 13.45
C HIS A 54 -24.78 13.37 13.80
N LYS A 55 -23.86 13.49 14.76
CA LYS A 55 -23.27 14.79 15.14
C LYS A 55 -22.43 15.44 14.03
N TYR A 56 -22.04 14.68 13.00
CA TYR A 56 -21.32 15.15 11.83
C TYR A 56 -22.18 15.24 10.57
N ASN A 57 -23.51 15.08 10.69
CA ASN A 57 -24.44 15.00 9.57
C ASN A 57 -24.06 13.92 8.53
N MET A 58 -23.39 12.84 8.97
CA MET A 58 -23.01 11.74 8.10
C MET A 58 -24.14 10.72 8.03
N THR A 59 -24.59 10.41 6.81
CA THR A 59 -25.65 9.42 6.54
C THR A 59 -25.14 8.18 5.80
N CYS A 60 -23.86 8.17 5.44
CA CYS A 60 -23.25 7.16 4.58
C CYS A 60 -21.74 7.09 4.82
N MET A 61 -21.17 5.88 4.75
CA MET A 61 -19.72 5.67 4.64
C MET A 61 -19.37 5.09 3.27
N GLU A 62 -18.29 5.62 2.69
CA GLU A 62 -17.78 5.18 1.39
C GLU A 62 -17.38 3.71 1.45
N PHE A 63 -17.89 2.92 0.51
CA PHE A 63 -17.50 1.53 0.35
C PHE A 63 -17.66 1.09 -1.10
N ILE A 64 -16.55 0.59 -1.65
CA ILE A 64 -16.45 0.08 -3.01
C ILE A 64 -16.18 -1.42 -2.90
N ARG A 65 -16.96 -2.22 -3.63
CA ARG A 65 -16.74 -3.67 -3.69
C ARG A 65 -15.39 -3.98 -4.33
N SER A 66 -14.72 -5.01 -3.82
CA SER A 66 -13.51 -5.57 -4.41
C SER A 66 -13.69 -5.90 -5.89
N SER A 67 -12.65 -5.67 -6.68
CA SER A 67 -12.61 -5.95 -8.12
C SER A 67 -12.82 -7.45 -8.39
N PRO A 68 -13.59 -7.81 -9.44
CA PRO A 68 -13.73 -9.22 -9.78
C PRO A 68 -12.43 -9.76 -10.37
N ALA A 69 -12.12 -11.03 -10.09
CA ALA A 69 -11.04 -11.74 -10.78
C ALA A 69 -11.38 -11.85 -12.29
N PRO A 70 -10.40 -11.64 -13.19
CA PRO A 70 -10.63 -11.67 -14.64
C PRO A 70 -10.65 -13.11 -15.19
N SER A 71 -11.50 -13.98 -14.63
CA SER A 71 -11.62 -15.38 -15.10
C SER A 71 -12.31 -15.49 -16.46
N CYS A 72 -13.08 -14.47 -16.87
CA CYS A 72 -13.86 -14.44 -18.11
C CYS A 72 -14.79 -15.66 -18.31
N THR A 73 -15.24 -16.28 -17.22
CA THR A 73 -16.14 -17.42 -17.21
C THR A 73 -17.45 -17.09 -16.48
N LEU A 74 -18.54 -17.74 -16.88
CA LEU A 74 -19.80 -17.66 -16.13
C LEU A 74 -19.64 -18.43 -14.81
N GLY A 75 -20.01 -17.80 -13.70
CA GLY A 75 -19.85 -18.39 -12.38
C GLY A 75 -20.05 -17.38 -11.25
N PRO A 76 -19.84 -17.80 -9.99
CA PRO A 76 -19.79 -16.87 -8.86
C PRO A 76 -18.66 -15.84 -9.04
N ARG A 77 -18.85 -14.66 -8.45
CA ARG A 77 -17.85 -13.60 -8.49
C ARG A 77 -16.71 -13.91 -7.52
N GLU A 78 -15.53 -14.20 -8.06
CA GLU A 78 -14.29 -14.31 -7.29
C GLU A 78 -13.52 -12.98 -7.23
N GLN A 79 -12.63 -12.83 -6.26
CA GLN A 79 -11.79 -11.64 -6.08
C GLN A 79 -10.33 -11.94 -6.41
N LEU A 80 -9.59 -10.90 -6.80
CA LEU A 80 -8.17 -11.01 -7.12
C LEU A 80 -7.31 -10.66 -5.91
N ASN A 81 -6.40 -11.54 -5.54
CA ASN A 81 -5.25 -11.22 -4.69
C ASN A 81 -4.15 -10.58 -5.56
N GLN A 82 -3.68 -9.40 -5.18
CA GLN A 82 -2.67 -8.67 -5.95
C GLN A 82 -1.24 -9.02 -5.52
N VAL A 83 -1.02 -9.66 -4.37
CA VAL A 83 0.31 -10.07 -3.90
C VAL A 83 0.51 -11.58 -4.03
N SER A 84 1.74 -12.05 -3.82
CA SER A 84 2.03 -13.48 -3.73
C SER A 84 1.29 -14.07 -2.52
N SER A 85 0.98 -15.37 -2.58
CA SER A 85 0.36 -16.07 -1.44
C SER A 85 1.39 -16.68 -0.48
N TYR A 86 2.68 -16.50 -0.76
CA TYR A 86 3.77 -17.05 0.02
C TYR A 86 4.23 -16.06 1.08
N LEU A 87 4.83 -16.58 2.15
CA LEU A 87 5.57 -15.75 3.11
C LEU A 87 6.98 -15.55 2.55
N ASP A 88 7.12 -14.65 1.59
CA ASP A 88 8.33 -14.41 0.80
C ASP A 88 8.89 -12.99 0.95
N ALA A 89 8.32 -12.19 1.86
CA ALA A 89 8.64 -10.79 2.07
C ALA A 89 8.43 -9.92 0.80
N SER A 90 7.47 -10.26 -0.06
CA SER A 90 6.94 -9.38 -1.11
C SER A 90 6.52 -8.01 -0.57
N VAL A 91 6.11 -7.92 0.71
CA VAL A 91 5.85 -6.66 1.43
C VAL A 91 7.06 -5.71 1.47
N VAL A 92 8.28 -6.25 1.36
CA VAL A 92 9.56 -5.53 1.26
C VAL A 92 10.03 -5.42 -0.19
N TYR A 93 9.98 -6.53 -0.94
CA TYR A 93 10.65 -6.66 -2.25
C TYR A 93 9.77 -6.35 -3.46
N GLY A 94 8.46 -6.28 -3.28
CA GLY A 94 7.48 -6.14 -4.34
C GLY A 94 7.04 -7.48 -4.92
N ASN A 95 5.86 -7.44 -5.52
CA ASN A 95 5.17 -8.55 -6.18
C ASN A 95 5.29 -8.50 -7.71
N THR A 96 5.97 -7.50 -8.26
CA THR A 96 6.25 -7.35 -9.70
C THR A 96 7.72 -7.02 -9.92
N GLU A 97 8.27 -7.46 -11.06
CA GLU A 97 9.65 -7.18 -11.43
C GLU A 97 9.91 -5.67 -11.55
N GLU A 98 8.95 -4.91 -12.09
CA GLU A 98 9.05 -3.46 -12.19
C GLU A 98 9.20 -2.79 -10.82
N LEU A 99 8.35 -3.15 -9.84
CA LEU A 99 8.43 -2.59 -8.50
C LEU A 99 9.74 -3.02 -7.80
N ALA A 100 10.11 -4.29 -7.90
CA ALA A 100 11.37 -4.79 -7.33
C ALA A 100 12.59 -4.03 -7.89
N ASN A 101 12.62 -3.81 -9.21
CA ASN A 101 13.68 -3.03 -9.86
C ASN A 101 13.67 -1.56 -9.43
N ARG A 102 12.48 -0.95 -9.24
CA ARG A 102 12.39 0.41 -8.70
C ARG A 102 12.91 0.51 -7.27
N LEU A 103 12.77 -0.53 -6.46
CA LEU A 103 13.23 -0.57 -5.07
C LEU A 103 14.74 -0.82 -4.92
N ARG A 104 15.42 -1.41 -5.90
CA ARG A 104 16.85 -1.77 -5.85
C ARG A 104 17.77 -0.64 -6.29
N THR A 105 18.95 -0.55 -5.69
CA THR A 105 20.04 0.34 -6.16
C THR A 105 20.80 -0.24 -7.34
N PHE A 106 20.74 -1.57 -7.53
CA PHE A 106 21.62 -2.34 -8.42
C PHE A 106 23.11 -2.16 -8.10
N GLN A 107 23.42 -1.83 -6.85
CA GLN A 107 24.79 -1.68 -6.36
C GLN A 107 24.91 -2.44 -5.05
N LYS A 108 25.85 -3.40 -5.01
CA LYS A 108 26.16 -4.21 -3.82
C LYS A 108 24.93 -4.91 -3.21
N GLY A 109 23.97 -5.26 -4.08
CA GLY A 109 22.71 -5.89 -3.67
C GLY A 109 21.78 -5.05 -2.78
N GLU A 110 21.96 -3.73 -2.66
CA GLU A 110 21.15 -2.92 -1.73
C GLU A 110 19.77 -2.49 -2.28
N LEU A 111 18.84 -2.25 -1.36
CA LEU A 111 17.61 -1.48 -1.59
C LEU A 111 17.89 0.01 -1.48
N LYS A 112 17.20 0.81 -2.29
CA LYS A 112 17.24 2.27 -2.22
C LYS A 112 16.76 2.73 -0.85
N MET A 113 17.40 3.78 -0.33
CA MET A 113 17.03 4.46 0.89
C MET A 113 17.01 5.97 0.66
N PHE A 114 16.12 6.68 1.33
CA PHE A 114 16.15 8.14 1.40
C PHE A 114 17.04 8.57 2.56
N ILE A 115 18.12 9.31 2.28
CA ILE A 115 19.01 9.84 3.31
C ILE A 115 18.53 11.22 3.72
N THR A 116 18.11 11.34 4.97
CA THR A 116 17.75 12.63 5.59
C THR A 116 18.98 13.52 5.77
N PRO A 117 18.83 14.86 5.89
CA PRO A 117 19.96 15.76 6.13
C PRO A 117 20.79 15.43 7.37
N ASP A 118 20.19 14.78 8.37
CA ASP A 118 20.84 14.33 9.59
C ASP A 118 21.39 12.89 9.50
N GLY A 119 21.43 12.31 8.30
CA GLY A 119 22.11 11.04 8.02
C GLY A 119 21.30 9.78 8.31
N ARG A 120 20.02 9.88 8.69
CA ARG A 120 19.16 8.71 8.87
C ARG A 120 18.69 8.17 7.52
N GLU A 121 18.75 6.86 7.35
CA GLU A 121 18.17 6.12 6.22
C GLU A 121 16.67 5.91 6.45
N LEU A 122 15.80 6.44 5.60
CA LEU A 122 14.37 6.13 5.56
C LEU A 122 14.05 5.32 4.29
N LEU A 123 12.84 4.80 4.18
CA LEU A 123 12.36 4.21 2.93
C LEU A 123 12.43 5.26 1.79
N PRO A 124 12.57 4.86 0.52
CA PRO A 124 12.51 5.77 -0.60
C PRO A 124 11.21 6.59 -0.59
N VAL A 125 11.27 7.84 -1.01
CA VAL A 125 10.06 8.66 -1.18
C VAL A 125 9.28 8.17 -2.40
N SER A 126 7.98 7.95 -2.24
CA SER A 126 7.07 7.67 -3.35
C SER A 126 6.77 8.97 -4.11
N THR A 127 6.83 8.90 -5.43
CA THR A 127 6.45 10.00 -6.33
C THR A 127 5.08 9.80 -6.96
N ASP A 128 4.34 8.75 -6.57
CA ASP A 128 3.02 8.47 -7.12
C ASP A 128 1.99 9.48 -6.58
N PRO A 129 1.35 10.30 -7.43
CA PRO A 129 0.33 11.25 -6.99
C PRO A 129 -0.98 10.57 -6.53
N LEU A 130 -1.16 9.28 -6.81
CA LEU A 130 -2.33 8.50 -6.37
C LEU A 130 -2.15 7.93 -4.96
N ASP A 131 -0.95 8.01 -4.38
CA ASP A 131 -0.74 7.65 -2.98
C ASP A 131 -1.41 8.68 -2.05
N GLY A 132 -2.24 8.20 -1.12
CA GLY A 132 -3.14 9.05 -0.34
C GLY A 132 -2.48 10.14 0.50
N CYS A 133 -1.18 10.03 0.80
CA CYS A 133 -0.46 11.06 1.53
C CYS A 133 0.38 12.00 0.66
N ASN A 134 0.44 11.78 -0.66
CA ASN A 134 1.13 12.61 -1.64
C ASN A 134 0.26 13.73 -2.22
N GLU A 135 -0.73 14.22 -1.46
CA GLU A 135 -1.50 15.39 -1.86
C GLU A 135 -0.60 16.61 -2.02
N LYS A 136 -0.89 17.48 -3.00
CA LYS A 136 -0.06 18.67 -3.30
C LYS A 136 0.22 19.54 -2.07
N GLN A 137 -0.78 19.69 -1.19
CA GLN A 137 -0.65 20.47 0.04
C GLN A 137 0.27 19.80 1.06
N GLN A 138 0.23 18.47 1.17
CA GLN A 138 1.10 17.71 2.09
C GLN A 138 2.54 17.74 1.59
N ASN A 139 2.74 17.51 0.29
CA ASN A 139 4.06 17.58 -0.35
C ASN A 139 4.72 18.96 -0.18
N ALA A 140 3.93 20.05 -0.32
CA ALA A 140 4.42 21.41 -0.08
C ALA A 140 4.86 21.66 1.37
N GLN A 141 4.39 20.85 2.32
CA GLN A 141 4.79 20.86 3.73
C GLN A 141 5.91 19.84 4.04
N GLY A 142 6.50 19.20 3.02
CA GLY A 142 7.52 18.18 3.20
C GLY A 142 6.99 16.87 3.78
N ARG A 143 5.68 16.59 3.64
CA ARG A 143 5.07 15.31 3.99
C ARG A 143 4.84 14.52 2.72
N TYR A 144 5.22 13.25 2.73
CA TYR A 144 5.22 12.39 1.55
C TYR A 144 5.05 10.94 1.97
N CYS A 145 4.61 10.11 1.03
CA CYS A 145 4.52 8.67 1.19
C CYS A 145 5.87 8.03 0.92
N PHE A 146 6.10 6.89 1.56
CA PHE A 146 7.23 6.02 1.30
C PHE A 146 6.87 4.93 0.28
N MET A 147 7.82 4.59 -0.58
CA MET A 147 7.73 3.46 -1.48
C MET A 147 8.30 2.20 -0.79
N SER A 148 7.58 1.09 -0.89
CA SER A 148 7.98 -0.24 -0.42
C SER A 148 7.44 -1.31 -1.38
N GLY A 149 7.70 -2.59 -1.10
CA GLY A 149 7.11 -3.71 -1.83
C GLY A 149 5.57 -3.81 -1.77
N ASP A 150 4.94 -3.24 -0.75
CA ASP A 150 3.47 -3.14 -0.65
C ASP A 150 3.00 -1.68 -0.58
N ALA A 151 1.92 -1.37 -1.31
CA ALA A 151 1.40 -0.01 -1.45
C ALA A 151 0.78 0.55 -0.15
N ARG A 152 0.46 -0.30 0.82
CA ARG A 152 -0.17 0.09 2.09
C ARG A 152 0.85 0.38 3.19
N ALA A 153 2.14 0.42 2.87
CA ALA A 153 3.22 0.71 3.84
C ALA A 153 3.03 2.03 4.62
N ASN A 154 2.21 2.96 4.12
CA ASN A 154 1.95 4.27 4.71
C ASN A 154 0.62 4.35 5.49
N GLU A 155 -0.10 3.24 5.69
CA GLU A 155 -1.41 3.24 6.35
C GLU A 155 -1.34 3.76 7.79
N ASN A 156 -0.28 3.40 8.51
CA ASN A 156 0.04 3.95 9.83
C ASN A 156 1.55 3.90 10.09
N THR A 157 2.01 4.76 10.98
CA THR A 157 3.45 4.93 11.27
C THR A 157 4.11 3.70 11.90
N HIS A 158 3.35 2.85 12.62
CA HIS A 158 3.89 1.61 13.18
C HIS A 158 4.19 0.60 12.09
N LEU A 159 3.27 0.44 11.12
CA LEU A 159 3.48 -0.41 9.95
C LEU A 159 4.66 0.10 9.11
N THR A 160 4.70 1.41 8.80
CA THR A 160 5.83 2.02 8.08
C THR A 160 7.18 1.74 8.76
N SER A 161 7.20 1.75 10.09
CA SER A 161 8.40 1.43 10.86
C SER A 161 8.85 -0.03 10.69
N MET A 162 7.92 -0.97 10.52
CA MET A 162 8.26 -2.37 10.20
C MET A 162 8.87 -2.50 8.82
N HIS A 163 8.27 -1.90 7.79
CA HIS A 163 8.84 -1.86 6.44
C HIS A 163 10.27 -1.29 6.46
N LEU A 164 10.47 -0.17 7.16
CA LEU A 164 11.78 0.46 7.30
C LEU A 164 12.80 -0.45 8.00
N LEU A 165 12.40 -1.12 9.07
CA LEU A 165 13.26 -2.04 9.82
C LEU A 165 13.77 -3.17 8.91
N LEU A 166 12.87 -3.79 8.15
CA LEU A 166 13.23 -4.90 7.27
C LEU A 166 14.08 -4.44 6.06
N ALA A 167 13.81 -3.26 5.50
CA ALA A 167 14.65 -2.69 4.44
C ALA A 167 16.08 -2.38 4.94
N ARG A 168 16.23 -1.79 6.13
CA ARG A 168 17.54 -1.58 6.76
C ARG A 168 18.25 -2.90 7.07
N GLN A 169 17.50 -3.91 7.53
CA GLN A 169 18.06 -5.24 7.80
C GLN A 169 18.58 -5.89 6.51
N HIS A 170 17.85 -5.76 5.39
CA HIS A 170 18.33 -6.22 4.09
C HIS A 170 19.66 -5.55 3.70
N ASN A 171 19.75 -4.22 3.77
CA ASN A 171 21.00 -3.51 3.44
C ASN A 171 22.14 -3.88 4.40
N THR A 172 21.85 -4.11 5.67
CA THR A 172 22.83 -4.60 6.65
C THR A 172 23.40 -5.96 6.23
N LEU A 173 22.53 -6.90 5.83
CA LEU A 173 22.95 -8.21 5.34
C LEU A 173 23.71 -8.12 4.02
N ALA A 174 23.25 -7.30 3.07
CA ALA A 174 23.92 -7.11 1.78
C ALA A 174 25.37 -6.58 1.97
N ARG A 175 25.56 -5.57 2.82
CA ARG A 175 26.89 -5.03 3.15
C ARG A 175 27.81 -6.06 3.81
N GLN A 176 27.27 -6.88 4.71
CA GLN A 176 28.02 -7.97 5.36
C GLN A 176 28.41 -9.06 4.35
N LEU A 177 27.47 -9.48 3.50
CA LEU A 177 27.71 -10.49 2.46
C LEU A 177 28.72 -10.01 1.42
N ALA A 178 28.68 -8.74 1.02
CA ALA A 178 29.68 -8.13 0.13
C ALA A 178 31.08 -8.07 0.76
N THR A 179 31.18 -7.96 2.09
CA THR A 179 32.47 -8.02 2.79
C THR A 179 33.02 -9.44 2.84
N LEU A 180 32.13 -10.43 3.04
CA LEU A 180 32.50 -11.85 3.12
C LEU A 180 32.79 -12.45 1.73
N ASN A 181 32.09 -11.98 0.70
CA ASN A 181 32.19 -12.49 -0.67
C ASN A 181 32.44 -11.31 -1.63
N PRO A 182 33.69 -10.82 -1.73
CA PRO A 182 34.00 -9.64 -2.56
C PRO A 182 33.78 -9.85 -4.06
N ASP A 183 33.73 -11.09 -4.51
CA ASP A 183 33.53 -11.46 -5.93
C ASP A 183 32.04 -11.56 -6.33
N TRP A 184 31.10 -11.40 -5.38
CA TRP A 184 29.67 -11.31 -5.69
C TRP A 184 29.32 -9.92 -6.21
N ASP A 185 28.42 -9.87 -7.20
CA ASP A 185 27.98 -8.67 -7.91
C ASP A 185 26.97 -7.80 -7.11
#